data_AF-A0A7Y9LEV1-F1
#
_entry.id   AF-A0A7Y9LEV1-F1
#
_cell.length_a   1.000
_cell.length_b   1.000
_cell.length_c   1.000
_cell.angle_alpha   90.00
_cell.angle_beta   90.00
_cell.angle_gamma   90.00
#
_symmetry.space_group_name_H-M   'P 1'
#
loop_
_entity.id
_entity.type
_entity.pdbx_description
1 polymer ?
#
loop_
_entity_poly.entity_id
_entity_poly.type
_entity_poly.pdbx_seq_one_letter_code
_entity_poly.pdbx_strand_id
1 'polypeptide(L)'
;MKYSAADLAATLMATSETNYVRVVADWLEHGEVSQVEPAQTGDLLVDALAAAAVAHLARQNGTEPPAWTLTPERALPAFWHPGSDRFFAYSLAHAPAEFAARGVLVEQDSLASV
;
A
#
# COMPACT_ATOMS: atom_id res chain seq x y z
N MET A 1 -14.65 6.53 12.51
CA MET A 1 -15.19 5.75 11.37
C MET A 1 -13.98 5.16 10.67
N LYS A 2 -13.98 3.86 10.36
CA LYS A 2 -12.80 3.24 9.73
C LYS A 2 -12.85 3.45 8.22
N TYR A 3 -11.69 3.66 7.58
CA TYR A 3 -11.60 3.82 6.13
C TYR A 3 -11.46 2.47 5.44
N SER A 4 -12.24 2.25 4.39
CA SER A 4 -12.15 1.04 3.58
C SER A 4 -10.99 1.10 2.59
N ALA A 5 -10.64 -0.02 1.98
CA ALA A 5 -9.66 -0.07 0.89
C ALA A 5 -10.12 0.75 -0.35
N ALA A 6 -11.43 0.85 -0.57
CA ALA A 6 -11.99 1.67 -1.64
C ALA A 6 -11.78 3.17 -1.37
N ASP A 7 -11.89 3.60 -0.09
CA ASP A 7 -11.61 4.98 0.30
C ASP A 7 -10.14 5.34 0.12
N LEU A 8 -9.23 4.40 0.43
CA LEU A 8 -7.79 4.56 0.17
C LEU A 8 -7.53 4.77 -1.32
N ALA A 9 -8.02 3.85 -2.15
CA ALA A 9 -7.83 3.91 -3.59
C ALA A 9 -8.39 5.21 -4.19
N ALA A 10 -9.60 5.62 -3.78
CA ALA A 10 -10.20 6.87 -4.22
C ALA A 10 -9.37 8.10 -3.80
N THR A 11 -8.83 8.11 -2.59
CA THR A 11 -7.99 9.21 -2.09
C THR A 11 -6.67 9.29 -2.83
N LEU A 12 -6.04 8.15 -3.12
CA LEU A 12 -4.82 8.08 -3.93
C LEU A 12 -5.06 8.57 -5.37
N MET A 13 -6.17 8.17 -6.00
CA MET A 13 -6.55 8.67 -7.33
C MET A 13 -6.82 10.18 -7.37
N ALA A 14 -7.27 10.76 -6.26
CA ALA A 14 -7.58 12.19 -6.15
C ALA A 14 -6.38 13.06 -5.73
N THR A 15 -5.21 12.47 -5.47
CA THR A 15 -4.02 13.18 -5.00
C THR A 15 -2.81 12.95 -5.91
N SER A 16 -1.77 13.77 -5.75
CA SER A 16 -0.51 13.57 -6.47
C SER A 16 0.31 12.43 -5.85
N GLU A 17 1.08 11.72 -6.68
CA GLU A 17 1.98 10.64 -6.25
C GLU A 17 2.90 11.01 -5.08
N THR A 18 3.36 12.26 -5.03
CA THR A 18 4.16 12.81 -3.92
C THR A 18 3.50 12.73 -2.55
N ASN A 19 2.17 12.53 -2.49
CA ASN A 19 1.39 12.37 -1.26
C ASN A 19 1.05 10.92 -0.93
N TYR A 20 1.36 9.94 -1.79
CA TYR A 20 0.90 8.55 -1.63
C TYR A 20 1.35 7.93 -0.31
N VAL A 21 2.62 8.09 0.04
CA VAL A 21 3.17 7.55 1.29
C VAL A 21 2.42 8.11 2.50
N ARG A 22 2.16 9.42 2.52
CA ARG A 22 1.42 10.08 3.61
C ARG A 22 -0.02 9.59 3.71
N VAL A 23 -0.71 9.46 2.56
CA VAL A 23 -2.10 8.97 2.52
C VAL A 23 -2.18 7.51 2.98
N VAL A 24 -1.21 6.67 2.58
CA VAL A 24 -1.15 5.27 3.03
C VAL A 24 -0.86 5.19 4.53
N ALA A 25 0.08 6.00 5.05
CA ALA A 25 0.39 6.04 6.48
C ALA A 25 -0.84 6.43 7.32
N ASP A 26 -1.55 7.49 6.94
CA ASP A 26 -2.79 7.91 7.61
C ASP A 26 -3.89 6.83 7.52
N TRP A 27 -4.00 6.17 6.37
CA TRP A 27 -4.94 5.07 6.20
C TRP A 27 -4.57 3.85 7.05
N LEU A 28 -3.29 3.54 7.26
CA LEU A 28 -2.90 2.41 8.11
C LEU A 28 -3.33 2.58 9.58
N GLU A 29 -3.45 3.82 10.07
CA GLU A 29 -3.93 4.11 11.43
C GLU A 29 -5.45 3.99 11.58
N HIS A 30 -6.18 4.38 10.53
CA HIS A 30 -7.63 4.56 10.57
C HIS A 30 -8.39 3.54 9.72
N GLY A 31 -7.67 2.69 9.00
CA GLY A 31 -8.21 1.76 8.02
C GLY A 31 -8.81 0.50 8.63
N GLU A 32 -9.42 -0.31 7.77
CA GLU A 32 -9.88 -1.63 8.12
C GLU A 32 -9.44 -2.69 7.11
N VAL A 33 -9.32 -3.93 7.61
CA VAL A 33 -9.11 -5.10 6.78
C VAL A 33 -10.49 -5.66 6.42
N SER A 34 -10.83 -5.59 5.14
CA SER A 34 -12.10 -6.12 4.61
C SER A 34 -11.85 -7.20 3.55
N GLN A 35 -12.66 -8.26 3.59
CA GLN A 35 -12.67 -9.31 2.57
C GLN A 35 -13.35 -8.85 1.27
N VAL A 36 -14.05 -7.72 1.30
CA VAL A 36 -14.70 -7.13 0.12
C VAL A 36 -13.61 -6.52 -0.77
N GLU A 37 -13.49 -7.04 -1.98
CA GLU A 37 -12.57 -6.51 -2.96
C GLU A 37 -13.09 -5.16 -3.52
N PRO A 38 -12.27 -4.09 -3.49
CA PRO A 38 -12.62 -2.84 -4.15
C PRO A 38 -12.51 -2.99 -5.67
N ALA A 39 -13.33 -2.25 -6.42
CA ALA A 39 -13.16 -2.14 -7.87
C ALA A 39 -11.76 -1.63 -8.21
N GLN A 40 -11.15 -2.17 -9.28
CA GLN A 40 -9.86 -1.70 -9.76
C GLN A 40 -9.98 -0.25 -10.24
N THR A 41 -8.97 0.56 -9.95
CA THR A 41 -8.94 1.97 -10.39
C THR A 41 -8.47 2.10 -11.84
N GLY A 42 -7.75 1.09 -12.34
CA GLY A 42 -7.05 1.14 -13.63
C GLY A 42 -5.64 1.76 -13.54
N ASP A 43 -5.27 2.30 -12.37
CA ASP A 43 -3.90 2.68 -12.04
C ASP A 43 -3.25 1.58 -11.19
N LEU A 44 -2.29 0.88 -11.80
CA LEU A 44 -1.67 -0.29 -11.19
C LEU A 44 -0.88 0.04 -9.92
N LEU A 45 -0.31 1.25 -9.81
CA LEU A 45 0.40 1.67 -8.60
C LEU A 45 -0.58 1.90 -7.46
N VAL A 46 -1.71 2.55 -7.74
CA VAL A 46 -2.77 2.76 -6.73
C VAL A 46 -3.36 1.42 -6.27
N ASP A 47 -3.67 0.52 -7.20
CA ASP A 47 -4.20 -0.80 -6.89
C ASP A 47 -3.19 -1.64 -6.07
N ALA A 48 -1.89 -1.55 -6.38
CA ALA A 48 -0.84 -2.22 -5.63
C ALA A 48 -0.62 -1.63 -4.23
N LEU A 49 -0.64 -0.31 -4.09
CA LEU A 49 -0.55 0.37 -2.79
C LEU A 49 -1.72 0.01 -1.88
N ALA A 50 -2.95 -0.02 -2.41
CA ALA A 50 -4.13 -0.40 -1.63
C ALA A 50 -4.06 -1.87 -1.17
N ALA A 51 -3.65 -2.79 -2.04
CA ALA A 51 -3.46 -4.19 -1.67
C ALA A 51 -2.33 -4.38 -0.65
N ALA A 52 -1.21 -3.66 -0.81
CA ALA A 52 -0.08 -3.70 0.12
C ALA A 52 -0.47 -3.17 1.51
N ALA A 53 -1.17 -2.05 1.58
CA ALA A 53 -1.62 -1.44 2.82
C ALA A 53 -2.57 -2.38 3.59
N VAL A 54 -3.57 -2.96 2.90
CA VAL A 54 -4.50 -3.91 3.52
C VAL A 54 -3.78 -5.17 4.01
N ALA A 55 -2.88 -5.73 3.22
CA ALA A 55 -2.12 -6.91 3.62
C ALA A 55 -1.21 -6.62 4.82
N HIS A 56 -0.57 -5.44 4.84
CA HIS A 56 0.26 -5.00 5.94
C HIS A 56 -0.55 -4.82 7.23
N LEU A 57 -1.70 -4.16 7.15
CA LEU A 57 -2.61 -3.98 8.27
C LEU A 57 -3.15 -5.33 8.78
N ALA A 58 -3.47 -6.27 7.88
CA ALA A 58 -3.88 -7.62 8.25
C ALA A 58 -2.78 -8.34 9.05
N ARG A 59 -1.51 -8.24 8.61
CA ARG A 59 -0.39 -8.81 9.35
C ARG A 59 -0.20 -8.13 10.72
N GLN A 60 -0.28 -6.80 10.79
CA GLN A 60 -0.20 -6.07 12.07
C GLN A 60 -1.30 -6.49 13.05
N ASN A 61 -2.50 -6.78 12.53
CA ASN A 61 -3.64 -7.28 13.31
C ASN A 61 -3.54 -8.79 13.65
N GLY A 62 -2.51 -9.50 13.17
CA GLY A 62 -2.37 -10.95 13.37
C GLY A 62 -3.40 -11.79 12.60
N THR A 63 -3.98 -11.23 11.53
CA THR A 63 -5.00 -11.88 10.68
C THR A 63 -4.43 -12.21 9.30
N GLU A 64 -5.04 -13.18 8.63
CA GLU A 64 -4.68 -13.50 7.24
C GLU A 64 -5.11 -12.36 6.29
N PRO A 65 -4.25 -11.95 5.35
CA PRO A 65 -4.61 -10.94 4.35
C PRO A 65 -5.74 -11.45 3.44
N PRO A 66 -6.70 -10.59 3.05
CA PRO A 66 -7.72 -10.95 2.08
C PRO A 66 -7.12 -11.47 0.77
N ALA A 67 -7.74 -12.50 0.18
CA ALA A 67 -7.23 -13.17 -1.03
C ALA A 67 -7.08 -12.21 -2.22
N TRP A 68 -7.96 -11.22 -2.34
CA TRP A 68 -7.90 -10.20 -3.39
C TRP A 68 -6.61 -9.37 -3.33
N THR A 69 -5.98 -9.22 -2.16
CA THR A 69 -4.72 -8.49 -2.05
C THR A 69 -3.56 -9.23 -2.69
N LEU A 70 -3.68 -10.55 -2.91
CA LEU A 70 -2.61 -11.43 -3.40
C LEU A 70 -2.66 -11.60 -4.92
N THR A 71 -3.61 -10.97 -5.60
CA THR A 71 -3.78 -11.15 -7.04
C THR A 71 -2.67 -10.44 -7.83
N PRO A 72 -2.18 -11.03 -8.93
CA PRO A 72 -1.14 -10.41 -9.76
C PRO A 72 -1.52 -9.03 -10.32
N GLU A 73 -2.82 -8.77 -10.50
CA GLU A 73 -3.35 -7.51 -11.01
C GLU A 73 -3.22 -6.35 -9.99
N ARG A 74 -2.78 -6.64 -8.75
CA ARG A 74 -2.47 -5.65 -7.71
C ARG A 74 -1.00 -5.72 -7.28
N ALA A 75 -0.15 -6.13 -8.20
CA ALA A 75 1.30 -6.10 -8.06
C ALA A 75 1.93 -5.41 -9.27
N LEU A 76 3.00 -4.66 -9.02
CA LEU A 76 3.72 -3.98 -10.07
C LEU A 76 4.70 -4.94 -10.78
N PRO A 77 4.86 -4.85 -12.12
CA PRO A 77 5.82 -5.65 -12.86
C PRO A 77 7.28 -5.18 -12.65
N ALA A 78 7.47 -3.99 -12.09
CA ALA A 78 8.76 -3.41 -11.74
C ALA A 78 8.64 -2.66 -10.40
N PHE A 79 9.76 -2.53 -9.68
CA PHE A 79 9.74 -1.84 -8.40
C PHE A 79 9.43 -0.35 -8.55
N TRP A 80 8.47 0.12 -7.78
CA TRP A 80 8.24 1.52 -7.51
C TRP A 80 8.77 1.86 -6.11
N HIS A 81 9.40 3.02 -5.98
CA HIS A 81 9.87 3.55 -4.71
C HIS A 81 9.71 5.08 -4.71
N PRO A 82 9.32 5.70 -3.59
CA PRO A 82 9.20 7.14 -3.52
C PRO A 82 10.58 7.79 -3.40
N GLY A 83 10.80 8.90 -4.10
CA GLY A 83 11.98 9.74 -3.92
C GLY A 83 13.13 9.45 -4.90
N SER A 84 14.37 9.54 -4.42
CA SER A 84 15.57 9.49 -5.27
C SER A 84 16.14 8.08 -5.36
N ASP A 85 16.55 7.65 -6.57
CA ASP A 85 17.21 6.36 -6.82
C ASP A 85 18.43 6.07 -5.94
N ARG A 86 19.05 7.10 -5.36
CA ARG A 86 20.15 6.95 -4.39
C ARG A 86 19.74 6.19 -3.13
N PHE A 87 18.46 6.20 -2.78
CA PHE A 87 17.91 5.50 -1.62
C PHE A 87 17.31 4.14 -1.97
N PHE A 88 17.28 3.74 -3.24
CA PHE A 88 16.63 2.50 -3.68
C PHE A 88 17.06 1.27 -2.86
N ALA A 89 18.37 1.09 -2.67
CA ALA A 89 18.90 -0.05 -1.91
C ALA A 89 18.48 -0.02 -0.43
N TYR A 90 18.35 1.18 0.14
CA TYR A 90 17.86 1.37 1.50
C TYR A 90 16.36 1.05 1.59
N SER A 91 15.54 1.62 0.69
CA SER A 91 14.10 1.34 0.67
C SER A 91 13.81 -0.14 0.40
N LEU A 92 14.61 -0.82 -0.43
CA LEU A 92 14.51 -2.27 -0.64
C LEU A 92 14.78 -3.07 0.64
N ALA A 93 15.78 -2.68 1.43
CA ALA A 93 16.15 -3.38 2.67
C ALA A 93 15.16 -3.12 3.82
N HIS A 94 14.46 -1.99 3.80
CA HIS A 94 13.61 -1.52 4.88
C HIS A 94 12.10 -1.52 4.56
N ALA A 95 11.70 -1.95 3.36
CA ALA A 95 10.29 -2.09 3.01
C ALA A 95 9.65 -3.29 3.71
N PRO A 96 8.43 -3.16 4.27
CA PRO A 96 7.70 -4.30 4.77
C PRO A 96 7.45 -5.33 3.66
N ALA A 97 7.48 -6.61 4.02
CA ALA A 97 7.33 -7.71 3.07
C ALA A 97 6.04 -7.62 2.23
N GLU A 98 4.95 -7.11 2.83
CA GLU A 98 3.66 -6.97 2.14
C GLU A 98 3.69 -5.93 1.02
N PHE A 99 4.48 -4.87 1.19
CA PHE A 99 4.70 -3.87 0.16
C PHE A 99 5.67 -4.41 -0.89
N ALA A 100 6.82 -4.96 -0.45
CA ALA A 100 7.85 -5.47 -1.36
C ALA A 100 7.33 -6.59 -2.28
N ALA A 101 6.48 -7.49 -1.77
CA ALA A 101 5.87 -8.55 -2.56
C ALA A 101 4.96 -8.05 -3.70
N ARG A 102 4.51 -6.79 -3.64
CA ARG A 102 3.68 -6.14 -4.67
C ARG A 102 4.46 -5.13 -5.51
N GLY A 103 5.77 -5.14 -5.40
CA GLY A 103 6.65 -4.24 -6.15
C GLY A 103 6.69 -2.81 -5.58
N VAL A 104 6.19 -2.58 -4.36
CA VAL A 104 6.22 -1.27 -3.71
C VAL A 104 7.31 -1.26 -2.65
N LEU A 105 8.27 -0.35 -2.76
CA LEU A 105 9.39 -0.20 -1.83
C LEU A 105 9.23 1.10 -1.06
N VAL A 106 8.45 1.07 0.02
CA VAL A 106 8.30 2.18 0.97
C VAL A 106 8.87 1.74 2.31
N GLU A 107 9.76 2.54 2.87
CA GLU A 107 10.40 2.26 4.15
C GLU A 107 9.38 2.17 5.27
N GLN A 108 9.53 1.17 6.15
CA GLN A 108 8.58 0.94 7.25
C GLN A 108 8.38 2.19 8.12
N ASP A 109 9.45 2.94 8.39
CA ASP A 109 9.38 4.16 9.21
C ASP A 109 8.60 5.30 8.53
N SER A 110 8.48 5.27 7.19
CA SER A 110 7.65 6.23 6.43
C SER A 110 6.16 5.89 6.44
N LEU A 111 5.79 4.69 6.89
CA LEU A 111 4.40 4.22 7.00
C LEU A 111 3.79 4.45 8.39
N ALA A 112 4.58 4.93 9.35
CA ALA A 112 4.06 5.44 10.61
C ALA A 112 3.59 6.89 10.41
N SER A 113 2.32 7.18 10.73
CA SER A 113 1.86 8.56 10.76
C SER A 113 2.55 9.31 11.92
N VAL A 114 2.75 10.61 11.75
CA VAL A 114 3.43 11.50 12.71
C VAL A 114 2.48 12.55 13.23
#